data_AF-A0A4Q0T2C2-F1
#
_entry.id   AF-A0A4Q0T2C2-F1
#
_cell.length_a   1.000
_cell.length_b   1.000
_cell.length_c   1.000
_cell.angle_alpha   90.00
_cell.angle_beta   90.00
_cell.angle_gamma   90.00
#
_symmetry.space_group_name_H-M   'P 1'
#
loop_
_entity.id
_entity.type
_entity.pdbx_description
1 polymer ?
#
loop_
_entity_poly.entity_id
_entity_poly.type
_entity_poly.pdbx_seq_one_letter_code
_entity_poly.pdbx_strand_id
1 'polypeptide(L)'
;MIKGFRDFILRGNVVDLAVAVIIGAAFTAIVNSLVTNIINPFLAAVVGKPDFSALTFSVNGGVVKYGDFLNSVISFLLIAGVVYFCIVLPTNYFLARLKGPAAVTTKPCSQCLSEIPLAATRCKFCTQPA
;
A
#
# COMPACT_ATOMS: atom_id res chain seq x y z
N MET A 1 -25.30 -24.49 -9.48
CA MET A 1 -24.42 -23.29 -9.49
C MET A 1 -24.16 -22.74 -8.10
N ILE A 2 -25.17 -22.52 -7.25
CA ILE A 2 -25.00 -21.95 -5.89
C ILE A 2 -24.07 -22.78 -4.97
N LYS A 3 -24.12 -24.12 -5.03
CA LYS A 3 -23.18 -24.98 -4.28
C LYS A 3 -21.73 -24.82 -4.74
N GLY A 4 -21.48 -24.79 -6.05
CA GLY A 4 -20.13 -24.60 -6.61
C GLY A 4 -19.55 -23.21 -6.34
N PHE A 5 -20.41 -22.18 -6.29
CA PHE A 5 -19.99 -20.83 -5.89
C PHE A 5 -19.63 -20.75 -4.40
N ARG A 6 -20.42 -21.41 -3.53
CA ARG A 6 -20.10 -21.53 -2.10
C ARG A 6 -18.77 -22.26 -1.88
N ASP A 7 -18.52 -23.37 -2.57
CA ASP A 7 -17.26 -24.12 -2.47
C ASP A 7 -16.05 -23.36 -3.05
N PHE A 8 -16.29 -22.40 -3.96
CA PHE A 8 -15.27 -21.49 -4.46
C PHE A 8 -14.90 -20.41 -3.43
N ILE A 9 -15.90 -19.75 -2.82
CA ILE A 9 -15.67 -18.75 -1.76
C ILE A 9 -15.07 -19.39 -0.51
N LEU A 10 -15.49 -20.61 -0.15
CA LEU A 10 -14.96 -21.31 1.03
C LEU A 10 -13.49 -21.74 0.89
N ARG A 11 -12.87 -21.59 -0.29
CA ARG A 11 -11.40 -21.63 -0.40
C ARG A 11 -10.87 -20.35 0.23
N GLY A 12 -10.58 -20.38 1.54
CA GLY A 12 -10.22 -19.21 2.37
C GLY A 12 -9.24 -18.21 1.74
N ASN A 13 -8.31 -18.68 0.90
CA ASN A 13 -7.41 -17.83 0.11
C ASN A 13 -8.13 -16.75 -0.75
N VAL A 14 -9.33 -17.05 -1.28
CA VAL A 14 -10.11 -16.11 -2.10
C VAL A 14 -10.76 -15.03 -1.25
N VAL A 15 -11.21 -15.39 -0.04
CA VAL A 15 -11.85 -14.45 0.89
C VAL A 15 -10.82 -13.47 1.43
N ASP A 16 -9.65 -13.95 1.84
CA ASP A 16 -8.57 -13.09 2.34
C ASP A 16 -8.10 -12.10 1.27
N LEU A 17 -7.94 -12.58 0.03
CA LEU A 17 -7.63 -11.72 -1.12
C LEU A 17 -8.73 -10.67 -1.35
N ALA A 18 -10.00 -11.08 -1.34
CA ALA A 18 -11.12 -10.17 -1.57
C ALA A 18 -11.20 -9.08 -0.48
N VAL A 19 -11.01 -9.46 0.78
CA VAL A 19 -11.00 -8.53 1.91
C VAL A 19 -9.83 -7.55 1.77
N ALA A 20 -8.64 -8.02 1.40
CA ALA A 20 -7.48 -7.15 1.19
C ALA A 20 -7.73 -6.10 0.10
N VAL A 21 -8.33 -6.48 -1.02
CA VAL A 21 -8.65 -5.57 -2.13
C VAL A 21 -9.69 -4.52 -1.72
N ILE A 22 -10.76 -4.94 -1.04
CA ILE A 22 -11.83 -4.04 -0.59
C ILE A 22 -11.29 -3.02 0.41
N ILE A 23 -10.50 -3.48 1.39
CA ILE A 23 -9.88 -2.59 2.39
C ILE A 23 -8.91 -1.63 1.69
N GLY A 24 -8.07 -2.12 0.77
CA GLY A 24 -7.14 -1.27 0.02
C GLY A 24 -7.83 -0.17 -0.79
N ALA A 25 -8.94 -0.50 -1.46
CA ALA A 25 -9.74 0.46 -2.23
C ALA A 25 -10.41 1.51 -1.33
N ALA A 26 -11.07 1.06 -0.25
CA ALA A 26 -11.71 1.97 0.72
C ALA A 26 -10.69 2.90 1.37
N PHE A 27 -9.50 2.39 1.69
CA PHE A 27 -8.44 3.17 2.29
C PHE A 27 -7.89 4.24 1.33
N THR A 28 -7.67 3.87 0.08
CA THR A 28 -7.24 4.82 -0.98
C THR A 28 -8.25 5.96 -1.13
N ALA A 29 -9.56 5.67 -1.05
CA ALA A 29 -10.60 6.70 -1.10
C ALA A 29 -10.53 7.68 0.09
N ILE A 30 -10.26 7.19 1.31
CA ILE A 30 -10.10 8.03 2.50
C ILE A 30 -8.88 8.94 2.37
N VAL A 31 -7.74 8.39 1.93
CA VAL A 31 -6.50 9.15 1.70
C VAL A 31 -6.72 10.23 0.63
N ASN A 32 -7.34 9.87 -0.49
CA ASN A 32 -7.64 10.81 -1.56
C ASN A 32 -8.57 11.93 -1.07
N SER A 33 -9.55 11.61 -0.24
CA SER A 33 -10.44 12.59 0.37
C SER A 33 -9.68 13.54 1.31
N LEU A 34 -8.80 13.03 2.17
CA LEU A 34 -7.94 13.83 3.03
C LEU A 34 -7.08 14.79 2.21
N VAL A 35 -6.44 14.31 1.14
CA VAL A 35 -5.54 15.14 0.35
C VAL A 35 -6.31 16.17 -0.47
N THR A 36 -7.37 15.74 -1.17
CA THR A 36 -8.15 16.63 -2.03
C THR A 36 -8.92 17.68 -1.22
N ASN A 37 -9.50 17.30 -0.08
CA ASN A 37 -10.41 18.19 0.65
C ASN A 37 -9.73 18.99 1.77
N ILE A 38 -8.58 18.56 2.29
CA ILE A 38 -7.90 19.23 3.41
C ILE A 38 -6.53 19.77 2.96
N ILE A 39 -5.69 18.93 2.37
CA ILE A 39 -4.30 19.31 2.04
C ILE A 39 -4.25 20.28 0.85
N ASN A 40 -4.94 19.99 -0.25
CA ASN A 40 -4.95 20.84 -1.44
C ASN A 40 -5.46 22.26 -1.17
N PRO A 41 -6.60 22.49 -0.48
CA PRO A 41 -7.04 23.84 -0.16
C PRO A 41 -6.10 24.54 0.85
N PHE A 42 -5.51 23.80 1.80
CA PHE A 42 -4.52 24.38 2.71
C PHE A 42 -3.25 24.83 1.98
N LEU A 43 -2.76 24.02 1.04
CA LEU A 43 -1.63 24.38 0.17
C LEU A 43 -1.96 25.55 -0.75
N ALA A 44 -3.15 25.57 -1.34
CA ALA A 44 -3.59 26.69 -2.16
C ALA A 44 -3.69 27.99 -1.36
N ALA A 45 -4.03 27.91 -0.07
CA ALA A 45 -4.07 29.06 0.83
C ALA A 45 -2.68 29.55 1.26
N VAL A 46 -1.70 28.66 1.44
CA VAL A 46 -0.34 28.99 1.92
C VAL A 46 0.61 29.37 0.78
N VAL A 47 0.55 28.66 -0.35
CA VAL A 47 1.49 28.79 -1.49
C VAL A 47 0.90 29.64 -2.62
N GLY A 48 -0.41 29.95 -2.57
CA GLY A 48 -1.13 30.56 -3.68
C GLY A 48 -1.55 29.52 -4.73
N LYS A 49 -2.31 29.95 -5.75
CA LYS A 49 -2.94 29.08 -6.76
C LYS A 49 -1.95 28.03 -7.31
N PRO A 50 -2.13 26.72 -7.03
CA PRO A 50 -1.35 25.65 -7.63
C PRO A 50 -1.82 25.35 -9.06
N ASP A 51 -2.27 26.37 -9.80
CA ASP A 51 -2.79 26.23 -11.16
C ASP A 51 -1.63 26.34 -12.15
N PHE A 52 -0.86 25.26 -12.24
CA PHE A 52 0.04 25.06 -13.38
C PHE A 52 -0.73 24.74 -14.66
N SER A 53 -2.05 24.48 -14.60
CA SER A 53 -2.96 24.22 -15.74
C SER A 53 -2.95 25.31 -16.81
N ALA A 54 -2.49 26.53 -16.50
CA ALA A 54 -2.34 27.62 -17.47
C ALA A 54 -1.15 27.41 -18.43
N LEU A 55 -0.19 26.54 -18.07
CA LEU A 55 0.96 26.20 -18.89
C LEU A 55 0.53 25.16 -19.95
N THR A 56 0.17 25.67 -21.12
CA THR A 56 -0.24 24.88 -22.29
C THR A 56 0.74 25.14 -23.43
N PHE A 57 1.20 24.07 -24.08
CA PHE A 57 2.04 24.17 -25.28
C PHE A 57 1.17 23.76 -26.47
N SER A 58 0.93 24.71 -27.38
CA SER A 58 0.22 24.45 -28.64
C SER A 58 1.24 24.05 -29.68
N VAL A 59 1.19 22.78 -30.13
CA VAL A 59 1.97 22.32 -31.28
C VAL A 59 0.99 21.68 -32.26
N ASN A 60 0.92 22.26 -33.45
CA ASN A 60 0.25 21.67 -34.61
C ASN A 60 -1.23 21.29 -34.38
N GLY A 61 -1.99 22.15 -33.69
CA GLY A 61 -3.42 21.96 -33.43
C GLY A 61 -3.76 21.08 -32.22
N GLY A 62 -2.76 20.47 -31.56
CA GLY A 62 -2.92 19.77 -30.28
C GLY A 62 -2.54 20.66 -29.11
N VAL A 63 -3.47 20.86 -28.16
CA VAL A 63 -3.19 21.58 -26.91
C VAL A 63 -2.59 20.58 -25.91
N VAL A 64 -1.28 20.62 -25.70
CA VAL A 64 -0.60 19.80 -24.69
C VAL A 64 -0.62 20.55 -23.36
N LYS A 65 -1.50 20.11 -22.46
CA LYS A 65 -1.64 20.67 -21.10
C LYS A 65 -0.65 20.01 -20.12
N TYR A 66 0.63 20.29 -20.28
CA TYR A 66 1.66 19.77 -19.37
C TYR A 66 1.50 20.28 -17.92
N GLY A 67 0.82 21.41 -17.76
CA GLY A 67 0.38 21.94 -16.46
C GLY A 67 -0.44 20.96 -15.62
N ASP A 68 -1.39 20.25 -16.23
CA ASP A 68 -2.27 19.31 -15.54
C ASP A 68 -1.51 18.05 -15.10
N PHE A 69 -0.54 17.62 -15.90
CA PHE A 69 0.35 16.52 -15.56
C PHE A 69 1.22 16.88 -14.36
N LEU A 70 1.82 18.07 -14.35
CA LEU A 70 2.64 18.53 -13.23
C LEU A 70 1.83 18.65 -11.93
N ASN A 71 0.59 19.16 -12.02
CA ASN A 71 -0.32 19.21 -10.88
C ASN A 71 -0.62 17.78 -10.35
N SER A 72 -0.88 16.83 -11.25
CA SER A 72 -1.12 15.43 -10.88
C SER A 72 0.09 14.78 -10.19
N VAL A 73 1.31 15.09 -10.65
CA VAL A 73 2.56 14.60 -10.02
C VAL A 73 2.76 15.19 -8.64
N ILE A 74 2.51 16.50 -8.46
CA ILE A 74 2.60 17.16 -7.16
C ILE A 74 1.56 16.57 -6.20
N SER A 75 0.32 16.41 -6.66
CA SER A 75 -0.75 15.78 -5.88
C SER A 75 -0.38 14.35 -5.47
N PHE A 76 0.18 13.55 -6.38
CA PHE A 76 0.66 12.20 -6.07
C PHE A 76 1.77 12.19 -5.01
N LEU A 77 2.75 13.09 -5.12
CA LEU A 77 3.83 13.21 -4.13
C LEU A 77 3.29 13.61 -2.74
N LEU A 78 2.29 14.49 -2.70
CA LEU A 78 1.63 14.89 -1.46
C LEU A 78 0.85 13.72 -0.84
N ILE A 79 0.08 12.99 -1.64
CA ILE A 79 -0.62 11.79 -1.20
C ILE A 79 0.38 10.78 -0.63
N ALA A 80 1.44 10.47 -1.37
CA ALA A 80 2.47 9.54 -0.95
C ALA A 80 3.15 9.99 0.37
N GLY A 81 3.43 11.28 0.50
CA GLY A 81 4.00 11.87 1.71
C GLY A 81 3.08 11.74 2.92
N VAL A 82 1.79 12.07 2.77
CA VAL A 82 0.79 11.93 3.84
C VAL A 82 0.59 10.47 4.23
N VAL A 83 0.52 9.56 3.26
CA VAL A 83 0.38 8.12 3.52
C VAL A 83 1.58 7.60 4.30
N TYR A 84 2.78 7.97 3.87
CA TYR A 84 4.00 7.57 4.54
C TYR A 84 4.06 8.10 5.97
N PHE A 85 3.78 9.39 6.18
CA PHE A 85 3.90 10.02 7.50
C PHE A 85 2.79 9.60 8.47
N CYS A 86 1.53 9.56 8.02
CA CYS A 86 0.38 9.28 8.90
C CYS A 86 0.12 7.78 9.11
N ILE A 87 0.64 6.90 8.25
CA ILE A 87 0.33 5.46 8.33
C ILE A 87 1.62 4.66 8.47
N VAL A 88 2.53 4.75 7.51
CA VAL A 88 3.71 3.88 7.49
C VAL A 88 4.60 4.15 8.70
N LEU A 89 4.86 5.42 9.00
CA LEU A 89 5.69 5.83 10.14
C LEU A 89 5.10 5.40 11.49
N PRO A 90 3.83 5.70 11.84
CA PRO A 90 3.25 5.23 13.09
C PRO A 90 3.07 3.73 13.10
N THR A 91 2.69 3.08 12.00
CA THR A 91 2.55 1.62 11.94
C THR A 91 3.88 0.93 12.19
N ASN A 92 4.96 1.41 11.55
CA ASN A 92 6.32 0.90 11.80
C ASN A 92 6.78 1.19 13.23
N TYR A 93 6.49 2.38 13.76
CA TYR A 93 6.82 2.77 15.13
C TYR A 93 6.07 1.91 16.16
N PHE A 94 4.77 1.69 15.97
CA PHE A 94 3.94 0.87 16.84
C PHE A 94 4.30 -0.61 16.72
N LEU A 95 4.56 -1.14 15.52
CA LEU A 95 5.04 -2.50 15.34
C LEU A 95 6.38 -2.70 16.07
N ALA A 96 7.34 -1.81 15.87
CA ALA A 96 8.62 -1.85 16.58
C ALA A 96 8.45 -1.82 18.11
N ARG A 97 7.38 -1.19 18.61
CA ARG A 97 7.06 -1.10 20.04
C ARG A 97 6.23 -2.26 20.59
N LEU A 98 5.34 -2.86 19.79
CA LEU A 98 4.37 -3.87 20.24
C LEU A 98 4.88 -5.31 20.10
N LYS A 99 5.65 -5.61 19.06
CA LYS A 99 6.25 -6.93 18.77
C LYS A 99 7.12 -6.73 17.53
N GLY A 100 8.42 -7.01 17.65
CA GLY A 100 9.38 -6.96 16.54
C GLY A 100 8.85 -7.58 15.24
N PRO A 101 9.44 -7.19 14.09
CA PRO A 101 8.85 -7.27 12.75
C PRO A 101 8.09 -8.58 12.54
N ALA A 102 6.81 -8.44 12.15
CA ALA A 102 5.83 -9.48 11.86
C ALA A 102 6.38 -10.90 12.05
N ALA A 103 6.01 -11.55 13.15
CA ALA A 103 6.40 -12.90 13.55
C ALA A 103 6.84 -13.73 12.35
N VAL A 104 8.15 -13.74 12.07
CA VAL A 104 8.77 -14.53 11.02
C VAL A 104 8.45 -15.96 11.40
N THR A 105 7.36 -16.55 10.91
CA THR A 105 6.92 -17.86 11.41
C THR A 105 7.88 -18.95 10.99
N THR A 106 8.77 -18.66 10.02
CA THR A 106 9.72 -19.58 9.41
C THR A 106 11.16 -19.08 9.47
N LYS A 107 12.08 -19.93 9.94
CA LYS A 107 13.54 -19.74 9.82
C LYS A 107 14.10 -20.68 8.74
N PRO A 108 15.15 -20.30 7.99
CA PRO A 108 15.85 -21.24 7.12
C PRO A 108 16.64 -22.25 7.96
N CYS A 109 16.55 -23.53 7.63
CA CYS A 109 17.39 -24.55 8.24
C CYS A 109 18.86 -24.39 7.77
N SER A 110 19.81 -24.45 8.70
CA SER A 110 21.25 -24.22 8.43
C SER A 110 21.89 -25.22 7.47
N GLN A 111 21.29 -26.40 7.26
CA GLN A 111 21.85 -27.45 6.41
C GLN A 111 21.11 -27.63 5.09
N CYS A 112 19.79 -27.78 5.13
CA CYS A 112 19.01 -28.02 3.90
C CYS A 112 18.41 -26.74 3.30
N LEU A 113 18.61 -25.57 3.93
CA LEU A 113 18.07 -24.26 3.52
C LEU A 113 16.54 -24.22 3.31
N SER A 114 15.81 -25.25 3.70
CA SER A 114 14.34 -25.27 3.67
C SER A 114 13.77 -24.40 4.77
N GLU A 115 12.66 -23.72 4.49
CA GLU A 115 11.90 -22.96 5.49
C GLU A 115 11.25 -23.90 6.51
N ILE A 116 11.57 -23.70 7.79
CA ILE A 116 11.01 -24.47 8.92
C ILE A 116 10.40 -23.53 9.95
N PRO A 117 9.33 -23.93 10.66
CA PRO A 117 8.71 -23.04 11.62
C PRO A 117 9.65 -22.72 12.80
N LEU A 118 9.61 -21.51 13.35
CA LEU A 118 10.51 -21.07 14.44
C LEU A 118 10.47 -22.00 15.67
N ALA A 119 9.30 -22.56 15.98
CA ALA A 119 9.10 -23.46 17.10
C ALA A 119 9.56 -24.91 16.84
N ALA A 120 10.02 -25.23 15.62
CA ALA A 120 10.50 -26.57 15.32
C ALA A 120 11.81 -26.85 16.07
N THR A 121 11.87 -27.99 16.74
CA THR A 121 13.10 -28.52 17.38
C THR A 121 13.93 -29.36 16.42
N ARG A 122 13.32 -29.89 15.35
CA ARG A 122 13.97 -30.66 14.28
C ARG A 122 13.38 -30.33 12.92
N CYS A 123 14.22 -30.32 11.90
CA CYS A 123 13.81 -30.07 10.53
C CYS A 123 13.07 -31.30 9.95
N LYS A 124 11.94 -31.08 9.26
CA LYS A 124 11.17 -32.15 8.59
C LYS A 124 11.90 -32.77 7.40
N PHE A 125 12.76 -32.00 6.71
CA PHE A 125 13.44 -32.45 5.48
C PHE A 125 14.73 -33.21 5.77
N CYS A 126 15.57 -32.71 6.70
CA CYS A 126 16.87 -33.30 6.99
C CYS A 126 16.97 -33.96 8.39
N THR A 127 15.92 -33.89 9.22
CA THR A 127 15.85 -34.46 10.60
C THR A 127 16.87 -33.92 11.61
N GLN A 128 17.70 -32.98 11.18
CA GLN A 128 18.71 -32.31 11.98
C GLN A 128 18.05 -31.31 12.94
N PRO A 129 18.62 -31.08 14.15
CA PRO A 129 18.13 -30.05 15.06
C PRO A 129 18.09 -28.68 14.37
N ALA A 130 16.99 -27.99 14.59
CA ALA A 130 16.58 -26.78 13.87
C ALA A 130 17.19 -25.49 14.41
#